data_AF-A0A0R2HHR4-F1
#
_entry.id   AF-A0A0R2HHR4-F1
#
_cell.length_a   1.000
_cell.length_b   1.000
_cell.length_c   1.000
_cell.angle_alpha   90.00
_cell.angle_beta   90.00
_cell.angle_gamma   90.00
#
_symmetry.space_group_name_H-M   'P 1'
#
loop_
_entity.id
_entity.type
_entity.pdbx_description
1 polymer ?
#
loop_
_entity_poly.entity_id
_entity_poly.type
_entity_poly.pdbx_seq_one_letter_code
_entity_poly.pdbx_strand_id
1 'polypeptide(L)'
;MEIAKLYLRTADYTTKSSCGIYEIENSKGRVSYKIFAGNEDLHLFLKKNKDKKCKQMTPVFNVGEYKEYPHTEVRKLTADEIKQYMSER
;
A
#
# COMPACT_ATOMS: atom_id res chain seq x y z
N MET A 1 8.90 3.17 6.50
CA MET A 1 8.91 2.51 5.18
C MET A 1 8.73 1.00 5.29
N GLU A 2 9.46 0.29 6.16
CA GLU A 2 9.44 -1.18 6.26
C GLU A 2 8.03 -1.80 6.38
N ILE A 3 7.16 -1.23 7.23
CA ILE A 3 5.77 -1.71 7.36
C ILE A 3 5.02 -1.62 6.02
N ALA A 4 5.19 -0.56 5.25
CA ALA A 4 4.51 -0.40 3.96
C ALA A 4 5.00 -1.44 2.93
N LYS A 5 6.26 -1.86 2.98
CA LYS A 5 6.78 -2.93 2.11
C LYS A 5 6.06 -4.26 2.36
N LEU A 6 5.68 -4.56 3.60
CA LEU A 6 4.91 -5.77 3.94
C LEU A 6 3.54 -5.82 3.26
N TYR A 7 2.93 -4.65 3.01
CA TYR A 7 1.60 -4.54 2.38
C TYR A 7 1.65 -4.38 0.86
N LEU A 8 2.82 -4.08 0.28
CA LEU A 8 2.93 -3.75 -1.13
C LEU A 8 2.48 -4.91 -2.04
N ARG A 9 2.93 -6.14 -1.73
CA ARG A 9 2.55 -7.33 -2.50
C ARG A 9 1.03 -7.57 -2.52
N THR A 10 0.37 -7.33 -1.39
CA THR A 10 -1.09 -7.46 -1.29
C THR A 10 -1.79 -6.40 -2.13
N ALA A 11 -1.28 -5.16 -2.13
CA ALA A 11 -1.79 -4.09 -2.96
C ALA A 11 -1.64 -4.45 -4.45
N ASP A 12 -0.44 -4.83 -4.88
CA ASP A 12 -0.14 -5.26 -6.25
C ASP A 12 -1.11 -6.37 -6.71
N TYR A 13 -1.32 -7.37 -5.87
CA TYR A 13 -2.24 -8.47 -6.16
C TYR A 13 -3.71 -8.02 -6.26
N THR A 14 -4.11 -7.04 -5.45
CA THR A 14 -5.48 -6.52 -5.43
C THR A 14 -5.77 -5.65 -6.65
N THR A 15 -4.80 -4.85 -7.09
CA THR A 15 -4.94 -3.91 -8.23
C THR A 15 -4.53 -4.52 -9.56
N LYS A 16 -3.90 -5.70 -9.55
CA LYS A 16 -3.32 -6.37 -10.73
C LYS A 16 -2.32 -5.47 -11.47
N SER A 17 -1.55 -4.69 -10.71
CA SER A 17 -0.58 -3.73 -11.23
C SER A 17 0.62 -3.59 -10.29
N SER A 18 1.75 -3.04 -10.78
CA SER A 18 2.88 -2.71 -9.90
C SER A 18 2.60 -1.39 -9.18
N CYS A 19 2.17 -1.47 -7.92
CA CYS A 19 1.98 -0.31 -7.07
C CYS A 19 3.33 0.26 -6.62
N GLY A 20 3.27 1.52 -6.18
CA GLY A 20 4.41 2.23 -5.61
C GLY A 20 4.14 2.67 -4.18
N ILE A 21 5.17 2.67 -3.34
CA ILE A 21 5.19 3.33 -2.04
C ILE A 21 5.64 4.77 -2.26
N TYR A 22 4.80 5.72 -1.87
CA TYR A 22 5.08 7.15 -1.98
C TYR A 22 5.30 7.75 -0.59
N GLU A 23 6.28 8.63 -0.51
CA GLU A 23 6.51 9.46 0.66
C GLU A 23 5.56 10.66 0.66
N ILE A 24 4.77 10.80 1.71
CA ILE A 24 3.78 11.85 1.89
C ILE A 24 4.10 12.61 3.16
N GLU A 25 4.39 13.90 3.00
CA GLU A 25 4.64 14.82 4.11
C GLU A 25 3.40 15.69 4.34
N ASN A 26 3.06 15.96 5.60
CA ASN A 26 2.03 16.93 5.93
C ASN A 26 2.60 18.34 6.16
N SER A 27 1.73 19.33 6.35
CA SER A 27 2.11 20.71 6.64
C SER A 27 2.94 20.89 7.92
N LYS A 28 2.91 19.92 8.85
CA LYS A 28 3.69 19.90 10.09
C LYS A 28 5.03 19.16 9.94
N GLY A 29 5.41 18.76 8.73
CA GLY A 29 6.65 18.03 8.47
C GLY A 29 6.62 16.54 8.82
N ARG A 30 5.48 16.00 9.30
CA ARG A 30 5.35 14.56 9.56
C ARG A 30 5.33 13.82 8.24
N VAL A 31 6.23 12.86 8.12
CA VAL A 31 6.32 11.95 6.97
C VAL A 31 5.53 10.67 7.22
N SER A 32 4.83 10.21 6.19
CA SER A 32 4.11 8.95 6.15
C SER A 32 4.32 8.27 4.80
N TYR A 33 4.14 6.95 4.76
CA TYR A 33 4.30 6.16 3.54
C TYR A 33 2.94 5.60 3.13
N LYS A 34 2.57 5.75 1.86
CA LYS A 34 1.28 5.28 1.32
C LYS A 34 1.52 4.53 0.02
N ILE A 35 0.71 3.49 -0.22
CA ILE A 35 0.76 2.70 -1.44
C ILE A 35 -0.31 3.24 -2.39
N PHE A 36 0.06 3.46 -3.65
CA PHE A 36 -0.85 3.84 -4.74
C PHE A 36 -0.56 2.99 -5.97
N ALA A 37 -1.59 2.66 -6.75
CA ALA A 37 -1.44 1.87 -7.98
C ALA A 37 -0.78 2.69 -9.10
N GLY A 38 -0.89 4.01 -9.05
CA GLY A 38 -0.23 4.91 -9.97
C GLY A 38 -0.36 6.38 -9.58
N ASN A 39 0.15 7.26 -10.44
CA ASN A 39 0.18 8.70 -10.19
C ASN A 39 -1.23 9.32 -10.15
N GLU A 40 -2.19 8.78 -10.89
CA GLU A 40 -3.58 9.27 -10.88
C GLU A 40 -4.22 9.14 -9.49
N ASP A 41 -4.06 8.00 -8.83
CA ASP A 41 -4.55 7.77 -7.47
C ASP A 41 -3.86 8.68 -6.45
N LEU A 42 -2.55 8.87 -6.61
CA LEU A 42 -1.78 9.84 -5.81
C LEU A 42 -2.36 11.24 -5.98
N HIS A 43 -2.61 11.69 -7.21
CA HIS A 43 -3.17 13.01 -7.49
C HIS A 43 -4.56 13.17 -6.89
N LEU A 44 -5.43 12.17 -7.02
CA LEU A 44 -6.76 12.18 -6.41
C LEU A 44 -6.68 12.26 -4.88
N PHE A 45 -5.75 11.53 -4.28
CA PHE A 45 -5.49 11.58 -2.85
C PHE A 45 -5.02 12.97 -2.40
N LEU A 46 -4.03 13.56 -3.07
CA LEU A 46 -3.50 14.89 -2.75
C LEU A 46 -4.57 15.98 -2.92
N LYS A 47 -5.40 15.91 -3.96
CA LYS A 47 -6.51 16.83 -4.18
C LYS A 47 -7.53 16.81 -3.03
N LYS A 48 -7.79 15.63 -2.46
CA LYS A 48 -8.66 15.46 -1.28
C LYS A 48 -7.99 15.87 0.03
N ASN A 49 -6.66 15.88 0.10
CA ASN A 49 -5.88 16.11 1.31
C ASN A 49 -4.93 17.30 1.12
N LYS A 50 -5.47 18.53 1.16
CA LYS A 50 -4.72 19.76 0.85
C LYS A 50 -3.52 20.03 1.77
N ASP A 51 -3.50 19.43 2.96
CA ASP A 51 -2.40 19.54 3.92
C ASP A 51 -1.22 18.62 3.61
N LYS A 52 -1.33 17.76 2.59
CA LYS A 52 -0.36 16.73 2.25
C LYS A 52 0.32 17.03 0.92
N LYS A 53 1.61 16.71 0.84
CA LYS A 53 2.44 16.85 -0.36
C LYS A 53 3.27 15.58 -0.58
N CYS A 54 3.45 15.21 -1.84
CA CYS A 54 4.46 14.23 -2.24
C CYS A 54 5.61 14.99 -2.90
N LYS A 55 6.79 15.00 -2.29
CA LYS A 55 7.92 15.80 -2.78
C LYS A 55 8.44 15.31 -4.14
N GLN A 56 8.57 13.99 -4.29
CA GLN A 56 9.22 13.39 -5.45
C GLN A 56 8.25 13.09 -6.59
N MET A 57 6.93 13.12 -6.33
CA MET A 57 5.87 12.72 -7.27
C MET A 57 6.11 11.37 -7.96
N THR A 58 6.95 10.55 -7.35
CA THR A 58 7.42 9.24 -7.81
C THR A 58 7.51 8.33 -6.58
N PRO A 59 7.36 7.01 -6.76
CA PRO A 59 7.45 6.10 -5.64
C PRO A 59 8.89 6.01 -5.15
N VAL A 60 9.07 6.05 -3.83
CA VAL A 60 10.35 5.78 -3.18
C VAL A 60 10.71 4.29 -3.19
N PHE A 61 9.73 3.43 -3.46
CA PHE A 61 9.92 1.98 -3.61
C PHE A 61 8.82 1.36 -4.46
N ASN A 62 9.16 0.43 -5.34
CA ASN A 62 8.26 -0.49 -6.03
C ASN A 62 9.01 -1.81 -6.33
N VAL A 63 8.29 -2.84 -6.75
CA VAL A 63 8.88 -4.16 -7.11
C VAL A 63 9.18 -4.24 -8.62
N GLY A 64 8.95 -3.15 -9.37
CA GLY A 64 9.14 -3.07 -10.81
C GLY A 64 7.93 -3.58 -11.57
N GLU A 65 7.89 -4.87 -11.89
CA GLU A 65 6.80 -5.48 -12.66
C GLU A 65 5.85 -6.27 -11.76
N TYR A 66 4.58 -6.27 -12.12
CA TYR A 66 3.57 -7.09 -11.44
C TYR A 66 3.84 -8.57 -11.67
N LYS A 67 3.88 -9.36 -10.59
CA LYS A 67 4.05 -10.80 -10.64
C LYS A 67 2.99 -11.52 -9.81
N GLU A 68 2.30 -12.46 -10.44
CA GLU A 68 1.43 -13.40 -9.74
C GLU A 68 2.24 -14.58 -9.19
N TYR A 69 1.90 -14.99 -7.97
CA TYR A 69 2.50 -16.15 -7.33
C TYR A 69 1.43 -17.23 -7.19
N PRO A 70 1.74 -18.49 -7.57
CA PRO A 70 0.83 -19.61 -7.36
C PRO A 70 0.34 -19.68 -5.92
N HIS A 71 -0.91 -20.09 -5.73
CA HIS A 71 -1.55 -20.25 -4.41
C HIS A 71 -1.66 -18.96 -3.58
N THR A 72 -1.62 -17.77 -4.22
CA THR A 72 -1.90 -16.51 -3.52
C THR A 72 -3.39 -16.41 -3.19
N GLU A 73 -3.72 -16.33 -1.90
CA GLU A 73 -5.07 -16.05 -1.42
C GLU A 73 -5.12 -14.72 -0.68
N VAL A 74 -5.90 -13.76 -1.20
CA VAL A 74 -6.20 -12.49 -0.52
C VAL A 74 -7.71 -12.44 -0.31
N ARG A 75 -8.16 -12.94 0.84
CA ARG A 75 -9.57 -12.99 1.23
C ARG A 75 -9.72 -12.69 2.72
N LYS A 76 -10.95 -12.38 3.14
CA LYS A 76 -11.28 -12.31 4.56
C LYS A 76 -11.18 -13.72 5.16
N LEU A 77 -10.64 -13.79 6.37
CA LEU A 77 -10.68 -15.01 7.18
C LEU A 77 -12.14 -15.35 7.52
N THR A 78 -12.44 -16.64 7.55
CA THR A 78 -13.71 -17.19 8.04
C THR A 78 -13.77 -17.06 9.56
N ALA A 79 -14.97 -17.21 10.13
CA ALA A 79 -15.15 -17.11 11.58
C ALA A 79 -14.29 -18.12 12.35
N ASP A 80 -14.10 -19.33 11.81
CA ASP A 80 -13.31 -20.38 12.45
C ASP A 80 -11.80 -20.12 12.31
N GLU A 81 -11.34 -19.65 11.14
CA GLU A 81 -9.96 -19.19 10.97
C GLU A 81 -9.62 -18.02 11.91
N ILE A 82 -10.57 -17.10 12.17
CA ILE A 82 -10.39 -16.01 13.14
C ILE A 82 -10.23 -16.55 14.55
N LYS A 83 -11.07 -17.52 14.97
CA LYS A 83 -10.95 -18.12 16.31
C LYS A 83 -9.58 -18.78 16.50
N GLN A 84 -9.11 -19.51 15.49
CA GLN A 84 -7.80 -20.15 15.51
C GLN A 84 -6.67 -19.12 15.58
N TYR A 85 -6.71 -18.08 14.74
CA TYR A 85 -5.70 -17.01 14.80
C TYR A 85 -5.64 -16.32 16.17
N MET A 86 -6.79 -16.11 16.82
CA MET A 86 -6.84 -15.47 18.13
C MET A 86 -6.32 -16.36 19.26
N SER A 87 -6.31 -17.70 19.11
CA SER A 87 -5.75 -18.61 20.12
C SER A 87 -4.24 -18.76 20.03
N GLU A 88 -3.65 -18.45 18.87
CA GLU A 88 -2.20 -18.50 18.61
C GLU A 88 -1.46 -17.20 19.00
N ARG A 89 -2.20 -16.19 19.46
CA ARG A 89 -1.69 -14.87 19.83
C ARG A 89 -1.31 -14.77 21.30
#